data_AF-A0A2A3LYN7-F1
#
_entry.id   AF-A0A2A3LYN7-F1
#
_cell.length_a   1.000
_cell.length_b   1.000
_cell.length_c   1.000
_cell.angle_alpha   90.00
_cell.angle_beta   90.00
_cell.angle_gamma   90.00
#
_symmetry.space_group_name_H-M   'P 1'
#
loop_
_entity.id
_entity.type
_entity.pdbx_description
1 polymer ?
#
loop_
_entity_poly.entity_id
_entity_poly.type
_entity_poly.pdbx_seq_one_letter_code
_entity_poly.pdbx_strand_id
1 'polypeptide(L)'
;KIPFRPQLSTPKPTIAGPQTAIIVGPPGEEIFTDELGRVKIQFHWDRNGKYNDHSSCWVRVAQSGASGGFGSIQIPRVGDEVVVVFLDGNPDRPLIMGSLYNSTNTPPWSLPANKTQSGFLTRSMKGDGGTANFFRFEDKAGAEQIIMHAERNMDTEIELDETHDVGNNRTITVGGTHTETVKKDTMVQVTEGSYTLQVDNQFIQVAAKQHIILQVGDSSITLTPEGIEIKGKVIVTTSTDTTQITGAAVRIND
;
A
#
# COMPACT_ATOMS: atom_id res chain seq x y z
N LYS A 1 32.20 3.90 63.26
CA LYS A 1 32.68 2.68 62.56
C LYS A 1 32.48 2.90 61.06
N ILE A 2 33.55 2.93 60.25
CA ILE A 2 33.41 3.11 58.80
C ILE A 2 33.01 1.74 58.21
N PRO A 3 31.89 1.62 57.49
CA PRO A 3 31.50 0.36 56.85
C PRO A 3 32.54 -0.04 55.80
N PHE A 4 33.06 -1.27 55.89
CA PHE A 4 33.97 -1.81 54.87
C PHE A 4 33.26 -1.94 53.51
N ARG A 5 33.99 -1.66 52.43
CA ARG A 5 33.60 -1.90 51.04
C ARG A 5 34.78 -2.57 50.32
N PRO A 6 34.56 -3.71 49.65
CA PRO A 6 35.64 -4.39 48.92
C PRO A 6 36.14 -3.52 47.75
N GLN A 7 37.43 -3.63 47.44
CA GLN A 7 38.01 -3.00 46.26
C GLN A 7 37.53 -3.70 44.98
N LEU A 8 37.23 -2.93 43.94
CA LEU A 8 36.84 -3.45 42.62
C LEU A 8 38.09 -3.86 41.81
N SER A 9 38.76 -4.95 42.22
CA SER A 9 39.95 -5.47 41.53
C SER A 9 39.63 -6.51 40.45
N THR A 10 38.46 -7.16 40.51
CA THR A 10 38.03 -8.15 39.51
C THR A 10 37.63 -7.45 38.20
N PRO A 11 38.25 -7.77 37.05
CA PRO A 11 37.88 -7.19 35.77
C PRO A 11 36.43 -7.52 35.39
N LYS A 12 35.71 -6.54 34.84
CA LYS A 12 34.36 -6.77 34.31
C LYS A 12 34.46 -7.45 32.92
N PRO A 13 33.66 -8.49 32.63
CA PRO A 13 33.61 -9.06 31.29
C PRO A 13 33.14 -8.01 30.28
N THR A 14 33.71 -8.05 29.07
CA THR A 14 33.36 -7.14 27.97
C THR A 14 33.18 -7.93 26.68
N ILE A 15 32.26 -7.47 25.83
CA ILE A 15 32.07 -7.97 24.47
C ILE A 15 32.71 -6.98 23.49
N ALA A 16 33.69 -7.44 22.72
CA ALA A 16 34.50 -6.58 21.85
C ALA A 16 33.76 -6.08 20.60
N GLY A 17 32.70 -6.74 20.16
CA GLY A 17 32.01 -6.39 18.93
C GLY A 17 30.61 -6.99 18.81
N PRO A 18 29.89 -6.68 17.72
CA PRO A 18 28.55 -7.21 17.49
C PRO A 18 28.56 -8.74 17.42
N GLN A 19 27.46 -9.34 17.86
CA GLN A 19 27.18 -10.77 17.72
C GLN A 19 25.83 -10.95 17.01
N THR A 20 25.53 -12.16 16.56
CA THR A 20 24.16 -12.49 16.15
C THR A 20 23.42 -13.28 17.22
N ALA A 21 22.10 -13.17 17.23
CA ALA A 21 21.20 -13.90 18.10
C ALA A 21 19.90 -14.22 17.35
N ILE A 22 19.15 -15.21 17.85
CA ILE A 22 17.87 -15.58 17.28
C ILE A 22 16.74 -14.99 18.13
N ILE A 23 15.73 -14.40 17.49
CA ILE A 23 14.52 -13.93 18.17
C ILE A 23 13.72 -15.12 18.71
N VAL A 24 13.27 -15.02 19.95
CA VAL A 24 12.51 -16.08 20.65
C VAL A 24 11.22 -15.53 21.24
N GLY A 25 10.26 -16.43 21.45
CA GLY A 25 8.96 -16.11 22.04
C GLY A 25 8.28 -17.35 22.62
N PRO A 26 7.05 -17.21 23.14
CA PRO A 26 6.26 -18.34 23.60
C PRO A 26 5.98 -19.35 22.47
N PRO A 27 5.73 -20.63 22.78
CA PRO A 27 5.37 -21.61 21.78
C PRO A 27 4.14 -21.19 20.96
N GLY A 28 4.26 -21.25 19.63
CA GLY A 28 3.17 -20.93 18.70
C GLY A 28 3.05 -19.46 18.32
N GLU A 29 3.85 -18.56 18.90
CA GLU A 29 3.84 -17.14 18.53
C GLU A 29 4.86 -16.81 17.44
N GLU A 30 4.39 -16.09 16.42
CA GLU A 30 5.25 -15.59 15.33
C GLU A 30 5.88 -14.23 15.66
N ILE A 31 5.20 -13.40 16.46
CA ILE A 31 5.70 -12.08 16.88
C ILE A 31 5.51 -11.98 18.39
N PHE A 32 6.61 -11.73 19.11
CA PHE A 32 6.59 -11.55 20.55
C PHE A 32 7.31 -10.26 20.94
N THR A 33 6.52 -9.23 21.26
CA THR A 33 7.00 -7.88 21.57
C THR A 33 6.24 -7.29 22.75
N ASP A 34 6.83 -6.29 23.41
CA ASP A 34 6.17 -5.46 24.42
C ASP A 34 5.75 -4.08 23.90
N GLU A 35 5.20 -3.25 24.78
CA GLU A 35 4.70 -1.88 24.52
C GLU A 35 5.74 -0.93 23.92
N LEU A 36 7.03 -1.25 24.04
CA LEU A 36 8.14 -0.44 23.53
C LEU A 36 8.74 -1.00 22.23
N GLY A 37 8.14 -2.06 21.64
CA GLY A 37 8.70 -2.71 20.47
C GLY A 37 9.96 -3.53 20.78
N ARG A 38 10.18 -3.93 22.05
CA ARG A 38 11.31 -4.78 22.43
C ARG A 38 10.98 -6.23 22.18
N VAL A 39 12.01 -7.02 21.92
CA VAL A 39 11.91 -8.46 21.65
C VAL A 39 12.78 -9.25 22.64
N LYS A 40 12.60 -10.57 22.68
CA LYS A 40 13.51 -11.48 23.38
C LYS A 40 14.37 -12.24 22.38
N ILE A 41 15.58 -12.57 22.81
CA ILE A 41 16.58 -13.24 21.97
C ILE A 41 17.20 -14.42 22.72
N GLN A 42 17.78 -15.35 21.97
CA GLN A 42 18.73 -16.31 22.51
C GLN A 42 20.06 -16.19 21.77
N PHE A 43 21.14 -16.05 22.54
CA PHE A 43 22.50 -16.04 22.01
C PHE A 43 23.01 -17.45 21.78
N HIS A 44 23.89 -17.62 20.79
CA HIS A 44 24.47 -18.92 20.42
C HIS A 44 25.30 -19.58 21.53
N TRP A 45 25.86 -18.78 22.43
CA TRP A 45 26.66 -19.27 23.57
C TRP A 45 25.80 -19.66 24.79
N ASP A 46 24.50 -19.32 24.80
CA ASP A 46 23.60 -19.71 25.88
C ASP A 46 23.13 -21.16 25.70
N ARG A 47 23.74 -22.05 26.50
CA ARG A 47 23.44 -23.48 26.56
C ARG A 47 22.27 -23.81 27.49
N ASN A 48 21.87 -22.86 28.35
CA ASN A 48 20.81 -23.06 29.35
C ASN A 48 19.44 -22.64 28.79
N GLY A 49 19.42 -21.63 27.92
CA GLY A 49 18.24 -21.15 27.19
C GLY A 49 17.53 -22.27 26.42
N LYS A 50 16.21 -22.15 26.34
CA LYS A 50 15.31 -23.16 25.76
C LYS A 50 14.60 -22.68 24.48
N TYR A 51 15.14 -21.64 23.87
CA TYR A 51 14.58 -20.94 22.71
C TYR A 51 13.13 -20.52 22.93
N ASN A 52 12.87 -19.95 24.11
CA ASN A 52 11.55 -19.50 24.54
C ASN A 52 11.59 -18.07 25.10
N ASP A 53 10.43 -17.59 25.52
CA ASP A 53 10.21 -16.28 26.15
C ASP A 53 10.94 -16.07 27.49
N HIS A 54 11.69 -17.05 28.00
CA HIS A 54 12.47 -16.91 29.24
C HIS A 54 13.99 -16.78 28.97
N SER A 55 14.42 -16.82 27.70
CA SER A 55 15.84 -16.90 27.33
C SER A 55 16.62 -15.59 27.55
N SER A 56 15.95 -14.44 27.54
CA SER A 56 16.59 -13.14 27.79
C SER A 56 15.68 -12.13 28.49
N CYS A 57 16.28 -11.00 28.87
CA CYS A 57 15.54 -9.77 29.12
C CYS A 57 14.94 -9.21 27.82
N TRP A 58 14.11 -8.17 27.94
CA TRP A 58 13.62 -7.41 26.80
C TRP A 58 14.73 -6.56 26.18
N VAL A 59 14.97 -6.73 24.88
CA VAL A 59 16.03 -6.06 24.12
C VAL A 59 15.41 -5.08 23.13
N ARG A 60 15.89 -3.83 23.13
CA ARG A 60 15.43 -2.80 22.20
C ARG A 60 15.93 -3.09 20.77
N VAL A 61 15.12 -2.71 19.79
CA VAL A 61 15.41 -2.84 18.36
C VAL A 61 15.59 -1.46 17.74
N ALA A 62 16.73 -1.21 17.13
CA ALA A 62 16.96 0.00 16.35
C ALA A 62 16.00 0.04 15.14
N GLN A 63 15.38 1.19 14.92
CA GLN A 63 14.46 1.44 13.80
C GLN A 63 15.10 2.46 12.84
N SER A 64 14.70 2.47 11.56
CA SER A 64 15.20 3.46 10.58
C SER A 64 14.84 4.91 10.93
N GLY A 65 13.73 5.12 11.64
CA GLY A 65 13.38 6.40 12.27
C GLY A 65 12.50 6.17 13.50
N ALA A 66 12.77 6.88 14.59
CA ALA A 66 11.99 6.80 15.83
C ALA A 66 11.96 8.18 16.51
N SER A 67 10.75 8.68 16.77
CA SER A 67 10.51 9.98 17.41
C SER A 67 9.28 9.92 18.32
N GLY A 68 8.86 11.06 18.89
CA GLY A 68 7.76 11.19 19.84
C GLY A 68 6.37 10.90 19.24
N GLY A 69 6.13 9.66 18.82
CA GLY A 69 4.86 9.17 18.26
C GLY A 69 4.87 8.93 16.74
N PHE A 70 6.00 9.08 16.06
CA PHE A 70 6.11 8.86 14.60
C PHE A 70 7.47 8.23 14.24
N GLY A 71 7.53 7.57 13.07
CA GLY A 71 8.73 6.91 12.58
C GLY A 71 8.40 5.60 11.84
N SER A 72 9.41 4.76 11.68
CA SER A 72 9.28 3.41 11.15
C SER A 72 9.13 2.38 12.26
N ILE A 73 8.37 1.33 12.04
CA ILE A 73 8.34 0.17 12.94
C ILE A 73 8.38 -1.12 12.13
N GLN A 74 9.44 -1.91 12.32
CA GLN A 74 9.54 -3.27 11.81
C GLN A 74 10.02 -4.16 12.96
N ILE A 75 9.11 -4.97 13.48
CA ILE A 75 9.41 -5.90 14.59
C ILE A 75 9.94 -7.22 13.99
N PRO A 76 11.17 -7.63 14.35
CA PRO A 76 11.67 -8.96 14.00
C PRO A 76 10.78 -10.05 14.57
N ARG A 77 10.53 -11.10 13.78
CA ARG A 77 9.68 -12.23 14.14
C ARG A 77 10.47 -13.31 14.88
N VAL A 78 9.77 -14.16 15.62
CA VAL A 78 10.37 -15.35 16.24
C VAL A 78 11.05 -16.21 15.17
N GLY A 79 12.31 -16.57 15.40
CA GLY A 79 13.16 -17.28 14.44
C GLY A 79 14.00 -16.37 13.54
N ASP A 80 13.79 -15.06 13.52
CA ASP A 80 14.66 -14.14 12.78
C ASP A 80 16.04 -14.06 13.42
N GLU A 81 17.07 -13.89 12.60
CA GLU A 81 18.43 -13.63 13.05
C GLU A 81 18.69 -12.13 13.08
N VAL A 82 19.22 -11.65 14.21
CA VAL A 82 19.47 -10.22 14.45
C VAL A 82 20.90 -9.97 14.90
N VAL A 83 21.43 -8.80 14.54
CA VAL A 83 22.71 -8.29 15.01
C VAL A 83 22.52 -7.54 16.32
N VAL A 84 23.22 -7.99 17.35
CA VAL A 84 23.17 -7.43 18.71
C VAL A 84 24.50 -6.77 19.04
N VAL A 85 24.44 -5.51 19.47
CA VAL A 85 25.57 -4.79 20.06
C VAL A 85 25.37 -4.65 21.56
N PHE A 86 26.46 -4.38 22.26
CA PHE A 86 26.47 -4.26 23.73
C PHE A 86 26.92 -2.84 24.09
N LEU A 87 26.04 -2.06 24.72
CA LEU A 87 26.35 -0.67 25.08
C LEU A 87 27.56 -0.63 26.03
N ASP A 88 28.56 0.16 25.70
CA ASP A 88 29.85 0.24 26.42
C ASP A 88 30.60 -1.12 26.50
N GLY A 89 30.30 -2.04 25.58
CA GLY A 89 30.81 -3.42 25.61
C GLY A 89 30.25 -4.27 26.76
N ASN A 90 29.23 -3.79 27.47
CA ASN A 90 28.67 -4.46 28.64
C ASN A 90 27.69 -5.59 28.24
N PRO A 91 28.00 -6.87 28.56
CA PRO A 91 27.13 -8.01 28.23
C PRO A 91 25.67 -7.86 28.72
N ASP A 92 25.47 -7.08 29.81
CA ASP A 92 24.16 -6.86 30.42
C ASP A 92 23.32 -5.77 29.71
N ARG A 93 23.84 -5.15 28.64
CA ARG A 93 23.17 -4.06 27.91
C ARG A 93 23.07 -4.33 26.40
N PRO A 94 22.36 -5.39 26.00
CA PRO A 94 22.15 -5.68 24.58
C PRO A 94 21.25 -4.65 23.90
N LEU A 95 21.53 -4.39 22.62
CA LEU A 95 20.73 -3.56 21.71
C LEU A 95 20.78 -4.22 20.33
N ILE A 96 19.62 -4.44 19.70
CA ILE A 96 19.56 -4.95 18.33
C ILE A 96 19.75 -3.80 17.35
N MET A 97 20.66 -3.96 16.39
CA MET A 97 21.03 -2.94 15.40
C MET A 97 20.62 -3.28 13.97
N GLY A 98 20.18 -4.51 13.71
CA GLY A 98 19.72 -4.93 12.38
C GLY A 98 19.32 -6.39 12.33
N SER A 99 18.79 -6.80 11.18
CA SER A 99 18.39 -8.18 10.89
C SER A 99 19.20 -8.73 9.72
N LEU A 100 19.35 -10.06 9.67
CA LEU A 100 20.11 -10.76 8.65
C LEU A 100 19.25 -11.83 7.97
N TYR A 101 19.48 -12.00 6.67
CA TYR A 101 19.09 -13.22 5.98
C TYR A 101 20.15 -14.31 6.22
N ASN A 102 19.70 -15.57 6.20
CA ASN A 102 20.54 -16.75 6.33
C ASN A 102 19.96 -17.90 5.48
N SER A 103 20.47 -19.13 5.64
CA SER A 103 20.02 -20.29 4.87
C SER A 103 18.56 -20.68 5.12
N THR A 104 17.98 -20.26 6.25
CA THR A 104 16.58 -20.53 6.61
C THR A 104 15.70 -19.34 6.22
N ASN A 105 16.09 -18.13 6.64
CA ASN A 105 15.41 -16.88 6.29
C ASN A 105 16.12 -16.27 5.09
N THR A 106 15.69 -16.63 3.88
CA THR A 106 16.31 -16.16 2.65
C THR A 106 15.78 -14.79 2.21
N PRO A 107 16.53 -14.04 1.38
CA PRO A 107 16.04 -12.78 0.82
C PRO A 107 14.71 -12.93 0.07
N PRO A 108 13.84 -11.90 0.07
CA PRO A 108 12.47 -11.98 -0.48
C PRO A 108 12.43 -12.22 -1.99
N TRP A 109 13.49 -11.85 -2.71
CA TRP A 109 13.64 -12.12 -4.14
C TRP A 109 14.84 -13.02 -4.38
N SER A 110 14.72 -13.91 -5.36
CA SER A 110 15.80 -14.84 -5.69
C SER A 110 17.05 -14.09 -6.14
N LEU A 111 18.13 -14.21 -5.38
CA LEU A 111 19.44 -13.65 -5.69
C LEU A 111 20.40 -14.75 -6.19
N PRO A 112 21.33 -14.43 -7.12
CA PRO A 112 21.64 -13.09 -7.66
C PRO A 112 20.79 -12.66 -8.87
N ALA A 113 19.81 -13.47 -9.28
CA ALA A 113 19.02 -13.22 -10.49
C ALA A 113 18.30 -11.85 -10.48
N ASN A 114 17.73 -11.46 -9.33
CA ASN A 114 16.97 -10.22 -9.16
C ASN A 114 17.77 -9.12 -8.43
N LYS A 115 19.08 -9.01 -8.70
CA LYS A 115 19.97 -8.05 -8.02
C LYS A 115 19.65 -6.56 -8.29
N THR A 116 18.80 -6.28 -9.26
CA THR A 116 18.30 -4.93 -9.61
C THR A 116 16.97 -4.60 -8.94
N GLN A 117 16.41 -5.52 -8.14
CA GLN A 117 15.19 -5.28 -7.39
C GLN A 117 15.49 -4.75 -5.99
N SER A 118 14.68 -3.81 -5.54
CA SER A 118 14.71 -3.26 -4.18
C SER A 118 13.31 -2.97 -3.67
N GLY A 119 13.14 -2.86 -2.34
CA GLY A 119 11.84 -2.52 -1.74
C GLY A 119 11.55 -3.22 -0.43
N PHE A 120 10.26 -3.29 -0.09
CA PHE A 120 9.73 -3.87 1.14
C PHE A 120 8.72 -4.97 0.82
N LEU A 121 8.87 -6.14 1.46
CA LEU A 121 7.90 -7.22 1.43
C LEU A 121 7.53 -7.57 2.87
N THR A 122 6.24 -7.49 3.16
CA THR A 122 5.64 -7.89 4.43
C THR A 122 4.77 -9.12 4.22
N ARG A 123 4.53 -9.89 5.28
CA ARG A 123 3.76 -11.14 5.21
C ARG A 123 2.63 -11.12 6.24
N SER A 124 1.48 -11.65 5.87
CA SER A 124 0.39 -11.88 6.83
C SER A 124 0.85 -12.77 7.99
N MET A 125 0.32 -12.54 9.19
CA MET A 125 0.53 -13.46 10.32
C MET A 125 -0.08 -14.81 9.98
N LYS A 126 0.63 -15.92 10.26
CA LYS A 126 0.18 -17.28 9.90
C LYS A 126 -0.08 -17.49 8.41
N GLY A 127 0.45 -16.59 7.59
CA GLY A 127 0.35 -16.62 6.14
C GLY A 127 1.50 -17.40 5.50
N ASP A 128 1.37 -17.69 4.22
CA ASP A 128 2.42 -18.30 3.40
C ASP A 128 3.07 -17.26 2.47
N GLY A 129 3.87 -17.73 1.51
CA GLY A 129 4.53 -16.85 0.53
C GLY A 129 3.58 -16.12 -0.41
N GLY A 130 2.31 -16.53 -0.48
CA GLY A 130 1.27 -15.90 -1.30
C GLY A 130 0.52 -14.76 -0.62
N THR A 131 0.55 -14.69 0.72
CA THR A 131 -0.19 -13.68 1.49
C THR A 131 0.73 -12.54 1.96
N ALA A 132 0.90 -11.50 1.15
CA ALA A 132 1.92 -10.47 1.36
C ALA A 132 1.47 -9.07 0.92
N ASN A 133 1.97 -8.02 1.58
CA ASN A 133 1.94 -6.66 1.02
C ASN A 133 3.36 -6.29 0.61
N PHE A 134 3.54 -5.69 -0.55
CA PHE A 134 4.86 -5.26 -0.99
C PHE A 134 4.86 -3.98 -1.81
N PHE A 135 5.98 -3.28 -1.73
CA PHE A 135 6.32 -2.14 -2.57
C PHE A 135 7.72 -2.37 -3.12
N ARG A 136 7.84 -2.54 -4.44
CA ARG A 136 9.09 -2.96 -5.10
C ARG A 136 9.41 -2.07 -6.28
N PHE A 137 10.70 -1.77 -6.40
CA PHE A 137 11.35 -1.11 -7.53
C PHE A 137 12.17 -2.13 -8.30
N GLU A 138 12.13 -2.04 -9.63
CA GLU A 138 13.01 -2.75 -10.57
C GLU A 138 13.85 -1.72 -11.32
N ASP A 139 15.17 -1.82 -11.19
CA ASP A 139 16.15 -0.91 -11.79
C ASP A 139 16.84 -1.50 -13.03
N LYS A 140 16.31 -2.60 -13.59
CA LYS A 140 16.82 -3.16 -14.84
C LYS A 140 16.50 -2.22 -16.01
N ALA A 141 17.56 -1.68 -16.63
CA ALA A 141 17.46 -0.78 -17.76
C ALA A 141 16.55 -1.29 -18.89
N GLY A 142 15.56 -0.48 -19.29
CA GLY A 142 14.56 -0.81 -20.31
C GLY A 142 13.44 -1.74 -19.83
N ALA A 143 13.41 -2.08 -18.55
CA ALA A 143 12.39 -2.89 -17.90
C ALA A 143 12.08 -2.36 -16.49
N GLU A 144 12.29 -1.06 -16.26
CA GLU A 144 12.07 -0.41 -14.99
C GLU A 144 10.59 -0.52 -14.58
N GLN A 145 10.35 -0.77 -13.31
CA GLN A 145 8.99 -0.94 -12.79
C GLN A 145 8.92 -0.53 -11.33
N ILE A 146 7.80 0.09 -10.98
CA ILE A 146 7.34 0.15 -9.60
C ILE A 146 6.06 -0.69 -9.50
N ILE A 147 5.97 -1.54 -8.48
CA ILE A 147 4.75 -2.26 -8.15
C ILE A 147 4.42 -2.05 -6.68
N MET A 148 3.16 -1.70 -6.43
CA MET A 148 2.54 -1.67 -5.11
C MET A 148 1.46 -2.74 -5.09
N HIS A 149 1.53 -3.62 -4.10
CA HIS A 149 0.60 -4.72 -3.93
C HIS A 149 0.06 -4.74 -2.50
N ALA A 150 -1.27 -4.73 -2.40
CA ALA A 150 -1.99 -4.90 -1.16
C ALA A 150 -2.71 -6.25 -1.16
N GLU A 151 -2.47 -7.07 -0.15
CA GLU A 151 -3.07 -8.40 0.02
C GLU A 151 -4.60 -8.31 0.20
N ARG A 152 -5.08 -7.20 0.79
CA ARG A 152 -6.49 -7.01 1.12
C ARG A 152 -7.02 -5.69 0.60
N ASN A 153 -7.04 -4.66 1.45
CA ASN A 153 -7.52 -3.34 1.10
C ASN A 153 -6.31 -2.42 0.85
N MET A 154 -6.45 -1.51 -0.11
CA MET A 154 -5.55 -0.39 -0.30
C MET A 154 -6.37 0.89 -0.16
N ASP A 155 -6.10 1.66 0.88
CA ASP A 155 -6.70 2.98 1.11
C ASP A 155 -5.68 4.05 0.74
N THR A 156 -6.13 5.14 0.11
CA THR A 156 -5.26 6.25 -0.31
C THR A 156 -5.96 7.57 0.02
N GLU A 157 -5.30 8.41 0.81
CA GLU A 157 -5.84 9.69 1.29
C GLU A 157 -4.87 10.83 0.91
N ILE A 158 -5.39 11.86 0.26
CA ILE A 158 -4.64 13.06 -0.14
C ILE A 158 -5.40 14.28 0.38
N GLU A 159 -4.76 15.04 1.27
CA GLU A 159 -5.39 16.17 1.97
C GLU A 159 -5.54 17.44 1.12
N LEU A 160 -4.84 17.52 0.00
CA LEU A 160 -4.82 18.70 -0.84
C LEU A 160 -4.99 18.34 -2.33
N ASP A 161 -3.89 18.15 -3.05
CA ASP A 161 -3.89 17.97 -4.50
C ASP A 161 -3.21 16.64 -4.87
N GLU A 162 -3.87 15.85 -5.72
CA GLU A 162 -3.28 14.70 -6.40
C GLU A 162 -3.03 15.06 -7.87
N THR A 163 -1.84 14.74 -8.38
CA THR A 163 -1.52 14.85 -9.82
C THR A 163 -1.06 13.49 -10.32
N HIS A 164 -1.60 13.06 -11.46
CA HIS A 164 -1.28 11.78 -12.07
C HIS A 164 -1.03 11.95 -13.57
N ASP A 165 0.23 11.84 -13.98
CA ASP A 165 0.67 11.90 -15.37
C ASP A 165 1.13 10.51 -15.85
N VAL A 166 0.61 10.07 -17.00
CA VAL A 166 0.93 8.77 -17.59
C VAL A 166 1.38 9.01 -19.03
N GLY A 167 2.67 8.85 -19.29
CA GLY A 167 3.26 9.16 -20.61
C GLY A 167 2.88 8.21 -21.75
N ASN A 168 2.17 7.12 -21.47
CA ASN A 168 1.69 6.18 -22.48
C ASN A 168 0.30 5.65 -22.10
N ASN A 169 0.14 4.35 -21.80
CA ASN A 169 -1.16 3.74 -21.58
C ASN A 169 -1.55 3.67 -20.10
N ARG A 170 -2.83 3.93 -19.79
CA ARG A 170 -3.46 3.65 -18.49
C ARG A 170 -4.56 2.61 -18.68
N THR A 171 -4.58 1.59 -17.82
CA THR A 171 -5.64 0.58 -17.78
C THR A 171 -6.16 0.46 -16.36
N ILE A 172 -7.48 0.40 -16.19
CA ILE A 172 -8.16 0.24 -14.91
C ILE A 172 -9.11 -0.96 -15.04
N THR A 173 -8.96 -1.94 -14.15
CA THR A 173 -9.84 -3.10 -14.07
C THR A 173 -10.42 -3.20 -12.67
N VAL A 174 -11.75 -3.15 -12.56
CA VAL A 174 -12.47 -3.25 -11.29
C VAL A 174 -13.38 -4.47 -11.36
N GLY A 175 -13.14 -5.46 -10.50
CA GLY A 175 -13.95 -6.69 -10.47
C GLY A 175 -15.32 -6.53 -9.77
N GLY A 176 -15.51 -5.44 -9.02
CA GLY A 176 -16.74 -5.11 -8.32
C GLY A 176 -17.31 -3.75 -8.77
N THR A 177 -17.68 -2.90 -7.81
CA THR A 177 -18.24 -1.58 -8.09
C THR A 177 -17.17 -0.50 -8.12
N HIS A 178 -17.21 0.37 -9.13
CA HIS A 178 -16.48 1.64 -9.15
C HIS A 178 -17.44 2.80 -8.88
N THR A 179 -17.15 3.59 -7.86
CA THR A 179 -17.92 4.78 -7.49
C THR A 179 -16.98 5.96 -7.45
N GLU A 180 -17.30 7.02 -8.17
CA GLU A 180 -16.60 8.30 -8.15
C GLU A 180 -17.57 9.40 -7.72
N THR A 181 -17.17 10.25 -6.78
CA THR A 181 -17.97 11.38 -6.32
C THR A 181 -17.15 12.65 -6.39
N VAL A 182 -17.50 13.53 -7.32
CA VAL A 182 -16.87 14.84 -7.50
C VAL A 182 -17.85 15.93 -7.04
N LYS A 183 -17.41 16.80 -6.13
CA LYS A 183 -18.27 17.85 -5.55
C LYS A 183 -18.42 19.07 -6.44
N LYS A 184 -17.44 19.30 -7.31
CA LYS A 184 -17.40 20.43 -8.24
C LYS A 184 -17.37 19.88 -9.66
N ASP A 185 -16.55 20.47 -10.52
CA ASP A 185 -16.54 20.19 -11.94
C ASP A 185 -15.66 18.99 -12.27
N THR A 186 -16.13 18.18 -13.23
CA THR A 186 -15.35 17.14 -13.90
C THR A 186 -15.26 17.49 -15.37
N MET A 187 -14.05 17.46 -15.93
CA MET A 187 -13.81 17.61 -17.36
C MET A 187 -13.07 16.39 -17.88
N VAL A 188 -13.67 15.70 -18.86
CA VAL A 188 -13.01 14.63 -19.62
C VAL A 188 -12.81 15.13 -21.05
N GLN A 189 -11.56 15.21 -21.50
CA GLN A 189 -11.21 15.67 -22.84
C GLN A 189 -10.40 14.62 -23.59
N VAL A 190 -10.86 14.25 -24.78
CA VAL A 190 -10.15 13.37 -25.73
C VAL A 190 -9.79 14.22 -26.95
N THR A 191 -8.50 14.40 -27.24
CA THR A 191 -8.01 15.37 -28.25
C THR A 191 -7.89 14.80 -29.65
N GLU A 192 -7.46 13.55 -29.81
CA GLU A 192 -7.20 12.94 -31.11
C GLU A 192 -8.09 11.73 -31.43
N GLY A 193 -8.61 11.05 -30.41
CA GLY A 193 -9.32 9.79 -30.54
C GLY A 193 -10.83 9.87 -30.34
N SER A 194 -11.44 8.70 -30.15
CA SER A 194 -12.86 8.56 -29.81
C SER A 194 -13.07 8.40 -28.30
N TYR A 195 -14.19 8.89 -27.80
CA TYR A 195 -14.72 8.55 -26.49
C TYR A 195 -15.90 7.58 -26.66
N THR A 196 -15.81 6.39 -26.05
CA THR A 196 -16.86 5.37 -26.10
C THR A 196 -17.38 5.09 -24.69
N LEU A 197 -18.69 5.30 -24.50
CA LEU A 197 -19.41 4.87 -23.31
C LEU A 197 -20.31 3.70 -23.69
N GLN A 198 -19.99 2.50 -23.20
CA GLN A 198 -20.70 1.27 -23.50
C GLN A 198 -21.18 0.58 -22.22
N VAL A 199 -22.43 0.12 -22.21
CA VAL A 199 -23.04 -0.68 -21.16
C VAL A 199 -23.77 -1.84 -21.82
N ASP A 200 -23.33 -3.07 -21.58
CA ASP A 200 -23.83 -4.24 -22.32
C ASP A 200 -25.22 -4.72 -21.86
N ASN A 201 -25.53 -4.57 -20.58
CA ASN A 201 -26.71 -5.24 -19.99
C ASN A 201 -27.80 -4.29 -19.49
N GLN A 202 -27.44 -3.26 -18.73
CA GLN A 202 -28.42 -2.44 -18.00
C GLN A 202 -28.71 -1.13 -18.73
N PHE A 203 -28.39 0.02 -18.14
CA PHE A 203 -28.75 1.32 -18.68
C PHE A 203 -27.64 2.34 -18.45
N ILE A 204 -27.67 3.39 -19.27
CA ILE A 204 -26.98 4.65 -19.00
C ILE A 204 -28.03 5.65 -18.56
N GLN A 205 -27.87 6.21 -17.36
CA GLN A 205 -28.73 7.28 -16.85
C GLN A 205 -27.95 8.59 -16.81
N VAL A 206 -28.43 9.57 -17.55
CA VAL A 206 -27.93 10.95 -17.50
C VAL A 206 -29.05 11.83 -16.97
N ALA A 207 -28.81 12.50 -15.85
CA ALA A 207 -29.77 13.39 -15.22
C ALA A 207 -29.09 14.68 -14.79
N ALA A 208 -29.73 15.81 -15.07
CA ALA A 208 -29.27 17.12 -14.68
C ALA A 208 -30.46 17.98 -14.26
N LYS A 209 -30.24 18.91 -13.33
CA LYS A 209 -31.28 19.85 -12.88
C LYS A 209 -31.49 21.01 -13.84
N GLN A 210 -30.47 21.39 -14.60
CA GLN A 210 -30.49 22.58 -15.46
C GLN A 210 -30.65 22.22 -16.93
N HIS A 211 -29.71 21.46 -17.49
CA HIS A 211 -29.79 21.04 -18.88
C HIS A 211 -28.90 19.83 -19.16
N ILE A 212 -29.21 19.11 -20.24
CA ILE A 212 -28.34 18.13 -20.89
C ILE A 212 -28.21 18.56 -22.35
N ILE A 213 -26.98 18.71 -22.85
CA ILE A 213 -26.69 19.10 -24.23
C ILE A 213 -25.90 17.98 -24.89
N LEU A 214 -26.40 17.49 -26.03
CA LEU A 214 -25.68 16.62 -26.95
C LEU A 214 -25.45 17.44 -28.24
N GLN A 215 -24.21 17.73 -28.59
CA GLN A 215 -23.89 18.66 -29.68
C GLN A 215 -22.81 18.13 -30.62
N VAL A 216 -23.02 18.33 -31.93
CA VAL A 216 -22.07 18.08 -33.00
C VAL A 216 -22.11 19.27 -33.97
N GLY A 217 -21.10 20.14 -33.91
CA GLY A 217 -21.10 21.40 -34.67
C GLY A 217 -22.37 22.22 -34.39
N ASP A 218 -23.12 22.56 -35.45
CA ASP A 218 -24.37 23.31 -35.36
C ASP A 218 -25.61 22.45 -35.01
N SER A 219 -25.48 21.12 -34.99
CA SER A 219 -26.58 20.22 -34.64
C SER A 219 -26.56 19.90 -33.15
N SER A 220 -27.73 19.91 -32.51
CA SER A 220 -27.84 19.65 -31.07
C SER A 220 -29.17 19.03 -30.67
N ILE A 221 -29.14 18.33 -29.54
CA ILE A 221 -30.30 17.96 -28.74
C ILE A 221 -30.10 18.59 -27.36
N THR A 222 -31.00 19.45 -26.94
CA THR A 222 -30.93 20.14 -25.64
C THR A 222 -32.17 19.83 -24.82
N LEU A 223 -31.97 19.23 -23.65
CA LEU A 223 -33.01 18.93 -22.68
C LEU A 223 -32.92 19.95 -21.56
N THR A 224 -34.05 20.54 -21.19
CA THR A 224 -34.21 21.47 -20.07
C THR A 224 -35.45 21.07 -19.25
N PRO A 225 -35.66 21.62 -18.05
CA PRO A 225 -36.92 21.44 -17.31
C PRO A 225 -38.18 21.87 -18.09
N GLU A 226 -38.05 22.81 -19.03
CA GLU A 226 -39.17 23.38 -19.79
C GLU A 226 -39.50 22.59 -21.07
N GLY A 227 -38.58 21.75 -21.57
CA GLY A 227 -38.78 21.01 -22.81
C GLY A 227 -37.50 20.51 -23.48
N ILE A 228 -37.68 19.96 -24.69
CA ILE A 228 -36.62 19.38 -25.52
C ILE A 228 -36.55 20.15 -26.84
N GLU A 229 -35.36 20.65 -27.18
CA GLU A 229 -35.06 21.27 -28.47
C GLU A 229 -34.17 20.33 -29.30
N ILE A 230 -34.54 20.11 -30.57
CA ILE A 230 -33.74 19.35 -31.55
C ILE A 230 -33.44 20.30 -32.71
N LYS A 231 -32.15 20.60 -32.93
CA LYS A 231 -31.69 21.52 -33.97
C LYS A 231 -30.74 20.81 -34.93
N GLY A 232 -30.92 21.05 -36.22
CA GLY A 232 -30.04 20.55 -37.27
C GLY A 232 -30.44 21.05 -38.66
N LYS A 233 -29.55 20.94 -39.65
CA LYS A 233 -29.82 21.34 -41.04
C LYS A 233 -30.95 20.51 -41.67
N VAL A 234 -31.02 19.23 -41.33
CA VAL A 234 -32.05 18.29 -41.74
C VAL A 234 -32.38 17.42 -40.53
N ILE A 235 -33.66 17.29 -40.20
CA ILE A 235 -34.15 16.36 -39.18
C ILE A 235 -34.97 15.30 -39.92
N VAL A 236 -34.51 14.05 -39.92
CA VAL A 236 -35.21 12.92 -40.53
C VAL A 236 -35.74 12.02 -39.43
N THR A 237 -37.06 11.85 -39.37
CA THR A 237 -37.72 10.90 -38.47
C THR A 237 -38.24 9.74 -39.30
N THR A 238 -37.73 8.53 -39.05
CA THR A 238 -38.18 7.29 -39.72
C THR A 238 -38.69 6.31 -38.66
N SER A 239 -39.84 5.69 -38.89
CA SER A 239 -40.39 4.65 -38.03
C SER A 239 -40.82 3.46 -38.88
N THR A 240 -40.60 2.24 -38.38
CA THR A 240 -41.02 0.98 -39.04
C THR A 240 -42.45 0.55 -38.67
N ASP A 241 -43.08 1.25 -37.73
CA ASP A 241 -44.46 1.00 -37.31
C ASP A 241 -45.23 2.32 -37.30
N THR A 242 -45.18 3.07 -36.20
CA THR A 242 -45.94 4.31 -36.04
C THR A 242 -45.06 5.44 -35.49
N THR A 243 -45.30 6.68 -35.93
CA THR A 243 -44.77 7.90 -35.28
C THR A 243 -45.97 8.72 -34.80
N GLN A 244 -46.04 9.04 -33.51
CA GLN A 244 -47.15 9.80 -32.92
C GLN A 244 -46.63 11.06 -32.23
N ILE A 245 -47.27 12.20 -32.50
CA ILE A 245 -47.02 13.48 -31.82
C ILE A 245 -48.34 13.92 -31.19
N THR A 246 -48.33 14.17 -29.88
CA THR A 246 -49.52 14.55 -29.10
C THR A 246 -49.19 15.79 -28.27
N GLY A 247 -50.09 16.76 -28.25
CA GLY A 247 -49.96 17.98 -27.46
C GLY A 247 -51.24 18.80 -27.52
N ALA A 248 -51.36 19.82 -26.65
CA ALA A 248 -52.52 20.71 -26.68
C ALA A 248 -52.62 21.49 -28.01
N ALA A 249 -51.49 21.87 -28.59
CA ALA A 249 -51.39 22.44 -29.93
C ALA A 249 -50.13 21.90 -30.63
N VAL A 250 -50.27 21.52 -31.91
CA VAL A 250 -49.14 21.15 -32.79
C VAL A 250 -49.10 22.16 -33.92
N ARG A 251 -47.95 22.82 -34.09
CA ARG A 251 -47.73 23.87 -35.08
C ARG A 251 -46.65 23.42 -36.06
N ILE A 252 -46.91 23.61 -37.35
CA ILE A 252 -46.00 23.19 -38.43
C ILE A 252 -45.82 24.41 -39.34
N ASN A 253 -44.58 24.90 -39.43
CA ASN A 253 -44.23 26.13 -40.15
C ASN A 253 -44.89 27.41 -39.60
N ASP A 254 -45.09 27.50 -38.27
CA ASP A 254 -45.52 28.73 -37.60
C ASP A 254 -44.34 29.64 -37.24
#